data_AF-A0A2B8A580-F1
#
_entry.id   AF-A0A2B8A580-F1
#
_cell.length_a   1.000
_cell.length_b   1.000
_cell.length_c   1.000
_cell.angle_alpha   90.00
_cell.angle_beta   90.00
_cell.angle_gamma   90.00
#
_symmetry.space_group_name_H-M   'P 1'
#
loop_
_entity.id
_entity.type
_entity.pdbx_description
1 polymer ?
#
loop_
_entity_poly.entity_id
_entity_poly.type
_entity_poly.pdbx_seq_one_letter_code
_entity_poly.pdbx_strand_id
1 'polypeptide(L)'
;MNLLIFLAQCACGKNYESKQHDVRRFKNYLNFYKVDPIHVMFIPYSLINRREKKFYHSDLFEQDYLIFERKRIIEFYDIVNFNALESFKIVESCISYKESLT
;
A
#
# COMPACT_ATOMS: atom_id res chain seq x y z
N MET A 1 1.50 11.38 -22.68
CA MET A 1 1.83 11.41 -21.25
C MET A 1 1.59 10.01 -20.71
N ASN A 2 2.63 9.32 -20.25
CA ASN A 2 2.48 8.00 -19.64
C ASN A 2 2.25 8.21 -18.13
N LEU A 3 0.98 8.29 -17.73
CA LEU A 3 0.59 8.42 -16.33
C LEU A 3 0.50 7.02 -15.73
N LEU A 4 1.26 6.76 -14.67
CA LEU A 4 1.09 5.57 -13.84
C LEU A 4 0.23 5.94 -12.64
N ILE A 5 -0.82 5.17 -12.40
CA ILE A 5 -1.75 5.38 -11.29
C ILE A 5 -1.62 4.18 -10.36
N PHE A 6 -1.25 4.43 -9.11
CA PHE A 6 -1.16 3.42 -8.07
C PHE A 6 -2.24 3.68 -7.03
N LEU A 7 -3.11 2.69 -6.83
CA LEU A 7 -4.08 2.71 -5.75
C LEU A 7 -3.51 1.86 -4.61
N ALA A 8 -2.92 2.55 -3.63
CA ALA A 8 -2.19 1.92 -2.54
C ALA A 8 -3.03 1.85 -1.26
N GLN A 9 -3.01 0.68 -0.62
CA GLN A 9 -3.63 0.45 0.68
C GLN A 9 -2.61 -0.18 1.62
N CYS A 10 -2.67 0.20 2.89
CA CYS A 10 -1.94 -0.46 3.96
C CYS A 10 -2.92 -1.26 4.83
N ALA A 11 -2.61 -2.53 5.07
CA ALA A 11 -3.37 -3.37 5.98
C ALA A 11 -2.73 -3.34 7.37
N CYS A 12 -2.98 -2.30 8.16
CA CYS A 12 -2.57 -2.23 9.55
C CYS A 12 -3.48 -3.10 10.45
N GLY A 13 -3.41 -4.41 10.32
CA GLY A 13 -4.19 -5.36 11.12
C GLY A 13 -4.23 -6.75 10.50
N LYS A 14 -4.43 -7.79 11.32
CA LYS A 14 -4.41 -9.20 10.88
C LYS A 14 -5.49 -9.59 9.84
N ASN A 15 -6.30 -8.64 9.37
CA ASN A 15 -7.40 -8.89 8.43
C ASN A 15 -7.17 -8.20 7.08
N TYR A 16 -6.01 -8.44 6.45
CA TYR A 16 -5.66 -7.83 5.17
C TYR A 16 -6.59 -8.25 4.02
N GLU A 17 -7.19 -9.44 4.10
CA GLU A 17 -8.18 -9.96 3.14
C GLU A 17 -9.36 -9.00 2.99
N SER A 18 -9.92 -8.55 4.12
CA SER A 18 -11.01 -7.55 4.13
C SER A 18 -10.61 -6.22 3.49
N LYS A 19 -9.31 -5.92 3.42
CA LYS A 19 -8.76 -4.67 2.87
C LYS A 19 -8.45 -4.73 1.38
N GLN A 20 -8.38 -5.91 0.78
CA GLN A 20 -8.13 -6.03 -0.66
C GLN A 20 -9.30 -5.40 -1.45
N HIS A 21 -10.54 -5.62 -1.02
CA HIS A 21 -11.72 -5.10 -1.71
C HIS A 21 -11.94 -3.59 -1.59
N ASP A 22 -11.39 -2.94 -0.55
CA ASP A 22 -11.61 -1.50 -0.29
C ASP A 22 -11.13 -0.64 -1.46
N VAL A 23 -9.97 -0.99 -2.02
CA VAL A 23 -9.29 -0.19 -3.06
C VAL A 23 -9.97 -0.31 -4.43
N ARG A 24 -10.61 -1.46 -4.71
CA ARG A 24 -11.33 -1.68 -5.98
C ARG A 24 -12.53 -0.77 -6.12
N ARG A 25 -13.17 -0.37 -5.01
CA ARG A 25 -14.32 0.53 -5.03
C ARG A 25 -13.99 1.87 -5.69
N PHE A 26 -12.75 2.34 -5.58
CA PHE A 26 -12.33 3.58 -6.24
C PHE A 26 -12.39 3.52 -7.77
N LYS A 27 -12.30 2.33 -8.39
CA LYS A 27 -12.56 2.18 -9.83
C LYS A 27 -13.99 2.56 -10.23
N ASN A 28 -14.94 2.49 -9.30
CA ASN A 28 -16.33 2.87 -9.55
C ASN A 28 -16.60 4.37 -9.29
N TYR A 29 -15.73 5.03 -8.51
CA TYR A 29 -15.89 6.44 -8.13
C TYR A 29 -14.98 7.39 -8.93
N LEU A 30 -13.88 6.88 -9.48
CA LEU A 30 -12.88 7.66 -10.21
C LEU A 30 -12.76 7.19 -11.66
N ASN A 31 -12.73 8.13 -12.60
CA ASN A 31 -12.54 7.83 -14.02
C ASN A 31 -11.06 7.90 -14.40
N PHE A 32 -10.44 6.74 -14.59
CA PHE A 32 -9.05 6.63 -15.00
C PHE A 32 -8.95 6.62 -16.53
N TYR A 33 -8.69 7.78 -17.12
CA TYR A 33 -8.67 7.93 -18.57
C TYR A 33 -7.52 7.13 -19.22
N LYS A 34 -7.88 6.08 -19.97
CA LYS A 34 -6.95 5.24 -20.76
C LYS A 34 -5.80 4.61 -19.96
N VAL A 35 -5.95 4.47 -18.66
CA VAL A 35 -4.94 3.86 -17.77
C VAL A 35 -5.66 2.95 -16.79
N ASP A 36 -5.22 1.70 -16.70
CA ASP A 36 -5.64 0.81 -15.63
C ASP A 36 -4.79 1.06 -14.39
N PRO A 37 -5.40 1.43 -13.25
CA PRO A 37 -4.65 1.62 -12.01
C PRO A 37 -4.06 0.31 -11.51
N ILE A 38 -2.81 0.38 -11.07
CA ILE A 38 -2.10 -0.70 -10.41
C ILE A 38 -2.52 -0.70 -8.93
N HIS A 39 -3.02 -1.83 -8.45
CA HIS A 39 -3.36 -1.97 -7.05
C HIS A 39 -2.15 -2.39 -6.24
N VAL A 40 -1.94 -1.71 -5.11
CA VAL A 40 -0.78 -1.94 -4.25
C VAL A 40 -1.25 -2.21 -2.82
N MET A 41 -0.76 -3.28 -2.21
CA MET A 41 -1.05 -3.63 -0.81
C MET A 41 0.24 -3.67 0.01
N PHE A 42 0.30 -2.89 1.07
CA PHE A 42 1.36 -2.94 2.08
C PHE A 42 0.89 -3.73 3.29
N ILE A 43 1.60 -4.80 3.63
CA ILE A 43 1.28 -5.68 4.77
C ILE A 43 2.37 -5.60 5.85
N PRO A 44 2.03 -5.64 7.14
CA PRO A 44 2.98 -5.46 8.23
C PRO A 44 3.76 -6.73 8.61
N TYR A 45 3.42 -7.89 8.05
CA TYR A 45 4.02 -9.18 8.36
C TYR A 45 4.56 -9.88 7.11
N SER A 46 5.43 -10.88 7.34
CA SER A 46 5.97 -11.75 6.29
C SER A 46 4.89 -12.72 5.82
N LEU A 47 4.65 -12.78 4.52
CA LEU A 47 3.85 -13.85 3.90
C LEU A 47 4.68 -15.09 3.69
N ILE A 48 6.01 -15.01 3.75
CA ILE A 48 6.85 -16.18 3.56
C ILE A 48 6.84 -17.01 4.85
N ASN A 49 6.24 -18.20 4.78
CA ASN A 49 6.44 -19.25 5.77
C ASN A 49 7.76 -19.97 5.45
N ARG A 50 8.84 -19.54 6.11
CA ARG A 50 10.19 -20.11 5.88
C ARG A 50 10.30 -21.59 6.22
N ARG A 51 9.51 -22.08 7.19
CA ARG A 51 9.53 -23.49 7.61
C ARG A 51 8.92 -24.39 6.54
N GLU A 52 7.83 -23.94 5.92
CA GLU A 52 7.10 -24.70 4.91
C GLU A 52 7.51 -24.37 3.47
N LYS A 53 8.39 -23.37 3.28
CA LYS A 53 8.79 -22.85 1.97
C LYS A 53 7.60 -22.45 1.09
N LYS A 54 6.53 -21.95 1.71
CA LYS A 54 5.28 -21.52 1.06
C LYS A 54 4.97 -20.07 1.39
N PHE A 55 4.20 -19.45 0.51
CA PHE A 55 3.55 -18.18 0.82
C PHE A 55 2.28 -18.49 1.62
N TYR A 56 2.19 -17.88 2.79
CA TYR A 56 1.03 -17.86 3.66
C TYR A 56 -0.10 -17.12 2.93
N HIS A 57 -1.26 -17.76 2.85
CA HIS A 57 -2.48 -17.21 2.23
C HIS A 57 -2.30 -16.82 0.75
N SER A 58 -1.47 -17.56 0.00
CA SER A 58 -1.25 -17.30 -1.43
C SER A 58 -2.49 -17.44 -2.29
N ASP A 59 -3.42 -18.28 -1.85
CA ASP A 59 -4.76 -18.50 -2.40
C ASP A 59 -5.70 -17.29 -2.21
N LEU A 60 -5.36 -16.39 -1.30
CA LEU A 60 -6.17 -15.22 -0.95
C LEU A 60 -5.65 -13.93 -1.58
N PHE A 61 -4.60 -14.00 -2.40
CA PHE A 61 -4.18 -12.85 -3.20
C PHE A 61 -5.15 -12.68 -4.37
N GLU A 62 -5.87 -11.56 -4.38
CA GLU A 62 -6.62 -11.17 -5.57
C GLU A 62 -5.68 -10.96 -6.75
N GLN A 63 -6.17 -11.29 -7.95
CA GLN A 63 -5.48 -10.98 -9.20
C GLN A 63 -5.16 -9.48 -9.27
N ASP A 64 -3.97 -9.16 -9.80
CA ASP A 64 -3.52 -7.81 -10.14
C ASP A 64 -3.06 -6.89 -8.97
N TYR A 65 -2.72 -7.45 -7.81
CA TYR A 65 -2.11 -6.71 -6.71
C TYR A 65 -0.58 -6.84 -6.67
N LEU A 66 0.10 -5.70 -6.54
CA LEU A 66 1.49 -5.67 -6.07
C LEU A 66 1.50 -5.68 -4.54
N ILE A 67 2.08 -6.72 -3.95
CA ILE A 67 2.11 -6.89 -2.49
C ILE A 67 3.52 -6.62 -1.95
N PHE A 68 3.58 -5.76 -0.94
CA PHE A 68 4.81 -5.33 -0.31
C PHE A 68 4.80 -5.61 1.19
N GLU A 69 5.78 -6.40 1.63
CA GLU A 69 6.04 -6.63 3.06
C GLU A 69 6.67 -5.38 3.68
N ARG A 70 5.87 -4.55 4.36
CA ARG A 70 6.30 -3.29 4.98
C ARG A 70 7.46 -3.49 5.94
N LYS A 71 7.42 -4.52 6.78
CA LYS A 71 8.50 -4.81 7.73
C LYS A 71 9.81 -5.10 6.99
N ARG A 72 9.75 -5.91 5.93
CA ARG A 72 10.90 -6.25 5.11
C ARG A 72 11.46 -5.02 4.40
N ILE A 73 10.59 -4.17 3.83
CA ILE A 73 11.00 -2.89 3.25
C ILE A 73 11.75 -2.08 4.30
N ILE A 74 11.15 -1.83 5.47
CA ILE A 74 11.77 -1.03 6.53
C ILE A 74 13.13 -1.62 6.97
N GLU A 75 13.21 -2.94 7.19
CA GLU A 75 14.45 -3.62 7.58
C GLU A 75 15.56 -3.52 6.52
N PHE A 76 15.22 -3.52 5.23
CA PHE A 76 16.20 -3.31 4.15
C PHE A 76 16.45 -1.83 3.82
N TYR A 77 15.63 -0.91 4.35
CA TYR A 77 15.66 0.52 4.06
C TYR A 77 16.46 1.36 5.07
N ASP A 78 17.12 0.75 6.05
CA ASP A 78 17.88 1.42 7.14
C ASP A 78 18.99 2.40 6.67
N ILE A 79 19.19 2.52 5.36
CA ILE A 79 20.17 3.37 4.68
C ILE A 79 19.54 4.70 4.18
N VAL A 80 18.21 4.81 4.10
CA VAL A 80 17.52 5.96 3.50
C VAL A 80 17.01 6.93 4.58
N ASN A 81 17.53 8.16 4.57
CA ASN A 81 17.01 9.24 5.40
C ASN A 81 15.65 9.72 4.87
N PHE A 82 14.56 9.16 5.40
CA PHE A 82 13.19 9.52 5.01
C PHE A 82 12.88 11.01 5.19
N ASN A 83 13.50 11.68 6.17
CA ASN A 83 13.30 13.11 6.40
C ASN A 83 13.79 13.98 5.24
N ALA A 84 14.68 13.44 4.38
CA ALA A 84 15.17 14.14 3.20
C ALA A 84 14.22 14.03 1.99
N LEU A 85 13.20 13.18 2.04
CA LEU A 85 12.26 13.00 0.92
C LEU A 85 11.22 14.11 0.91
N GLU A 86 10.93 14.66 -0.28
CA GLU A 86 9.88 15.69 -0.42
C GLU A 86 8.49 15.13 -0.06
N SER A 87 8.25 13.84 -0.36
CA SER A 87 7.03 13.15 0.04
C SER A 87 6.82 13.09 1.55
N PHE A 88 7.91 13.00 2.33
CA PHE A 88 7.82 13.00 3.79
C PHE A 88 7.26 14.33 4.30
N LYS A 89 7.74 15.46 3.76
CA LYS A 89 7.23 16.81 4.13
C LYS A 89 5.74 16.96 3.82
N ILE A 90 5.30 16.44 2.66
CA ILE A 90 3.89 16.48 2.25
C ILE A 90 3.04 15.68 3.22
N VAL A 91 3.46 14.45 3.56
CA VAL A 91 2.73 13.58 4.51
C VAL A 91 2.63 14.23 5.88
N GLU A 92 3.73 14.76 6.42
CA GLU A 92 3.72 15.47 7.71
C GLU A 92 2.84 16.72 7.69
N SER A 93 2.80 17.45 6.58
CA SER A 93 1.89 18.59 6.40
C SER A 93 0.42 18.15 6.43
N CYS A 94 0.08 17.03 5.79
CA CYS A 94 -1.26 16.46 5.84
C CYS A 94 -1.64 15.92 7.22
N ILE A 95 -0.69 15.34 7.97
CA ILE A 95 -0.93 14.84 9.33
C ILE A 95 -1.10 15.99 10.33
N SER A 96 -0.26 17.03 10.21
CA SER A 96 -0.29 18.21 11.07
C SER A 96 -1.47 19.13 10.79
N TYR A 97 -2.10 18.98 9.63
CA TYR A 97 -3.33 19.67 9.28
C TYR A 97 -4.46 19.28 10.26
N LYS A 98 -4.85 20.22 11.11
CA LYS A 98 -6.09 20.17 11.88
C LYS A 98 -7.08 21.11 11.22
N GLU A 99 -8.21 20.60 10.76
CA GLU A 99 -9.36 21.45 10.42
C GLU A 99 -9.75 22.24 11.67
N SER A 100 -9.68 23.56 11.57
CA SER A 100 -10.36 24.43 12.51
C SER A 100 -11.85 24.29 12.21
N LEU A 101 -12.52 23.36 12.90
CA LEU A 101 -13.98 23.26 12.91
C LEU A 101 -14.50 24.61 13.43
N THR A 102 -14.93 25.46 12.49
CA THR A 102 -15.56 26.75 12.76
C THR A 102 -17.06 26.58 12.61
#